data_AF-A0A557R3Q4-F1
#
_entry.id   AF-A0A557R3Q4-F1
#
_cell.length_a   1.000
_cell.length_b   1.000
_cell.length_c   1.000
_cell.angle_alpha   90.00
_cell.angle_beta   90.00
_cell.angle_gamma   90.00
#
_symmetry.space_group_name_H-M   'P 1'
#
loop_
_entity.id
_entity.type
_entity.pdbx_description
1 polymer ?
#
loop_
_entity_poly.entity_id
_entity_poly.type
_entity_poly.pdbx_seq_one_letter_code
_entity_poly.pdbx_strand_id
1 'polypeptide(L)' 'MKVLSRDGFRCVFCGCTGEKTSLHVDHIKPVAKGGSSKLDFLATLCEECNLGKGTQDIENILGGK' A
#
# COMPACT_ATOMS: atom_id res chain seq x y z
N MET A 1 12.52 -4.17 -7.36
CA MET A 1 11.22 -3.45 -7.42
C MET A 1 11.40 -2.10 -6.72
N LYS A 2 11.27 -0.96 -7.41
CA LYS A 2 11.64 0.36 -6.85
C LYS A 2 10.76 0.82 -5.67
N VAL A 3 9.49 0.37 -5.62
CA VAL A 3 8.52 0.74 -4.56
C VAL A 3 8.88 0.09 -3.21
N LEU A 4 9.11 -1.23 -3.18
CA LEU A 4 9.51 -1.96 -1.96
C LEU A 4 10.77 -1.37 -1.32
N SER A 5 11.77 -1.01 -2.13
CA SER A 5 13.01 -0.42 -1.64
C SER A 5 12.82 1.00 -1.09
N ARG A 6 11.94 1.80 -1.70
CA ARG A 6 11.58 3.14 -1.21
C ARG A 6 10.88 3.06 0.15
N ASP A 7 9.99 2.08 0.30
CA ASP A 7 9.21 1.87 1.52
C ASP A 7 9.97 1.07 2.60
N GLY A 8 11.27 0.81 2.38
CA GLY A 8 12.12 0.11 3.35
C GLY A 8 11.69 -1.33 3.62
N PHE A 9 11.08 -2.00 2.64
CA PHE A 9 10.51 -3.35 2.75
C PHE A 9 9.54 -3.47 3.94
N ARG A 10 8.72 -2.45 4.13
CA ARG A 10 7.72 -2.37 5.19
C ARG A 10 6.38 -1.93 4.62
N CYS A 11 5.32 -2.44 5.21
CA CYS A 11 3.98 -1.93 5.00
C CYS A 11 3.94 -0.46 5.43
N VAL A 12 3.58 0.46 4.53
CA VAL A 12 3.50 1.89 4.85
C VAL A 12 2.35 2.21 5.79
N PHE A 13 1.39 1.29 5.95
CA PHE A 13 0.21 1.46 6.79
C PHE A 13 0.44 1.01 8.24
N CYS A 14 0.92 -0.23 8.44
CA CYS A 14 1.09 -0.81 9.78
C CYS A 14 2.55 -1.01 10.20
N GLY A 15 3.50 -0.88 9.29
CA GLY A 15 4.94 -1.06 9.57
C GLY A 15 5.45 -2.50 9.55
N CYS A 16 4.60 -3.51 9.31
CA CYS A 16 5.03 -4.91 9.21
C CYS A 16 6.08 -5.11 8.10
N THR A 17 7.06 -5.98 8.37
CA THR A 17 8.13 -6.34 7.42
C THR A 17 7.78 -7.61 6.65
N GLY A 18 8.48 -7.82 5.53
CA GLY A 18 8.39 -9.03 4.71
C GLY A 18 8.81 -10.33 5.44
N GLU A 19 9.35 -10.23 6.65
CA GLU A 19 9.67 -11.39 7.49
C GLU A 19 8.43 -12.00 8.15
N LYS A 20 7.38 -11.18 8.38
CA LYS A 20 6.16 -11.61 9.05
C LYS A 20 5.01 -11.94 8.10
N THR A 21 5.06 -11.44 6.87
CA THR A 21 3.95 -11.50 5.90
C THR A 21 4.45 -11.16 4.50
N SER A 22 3.70 -11.55 3.47
CA SER A 22 3.95 -11.13 2.10
C SER A 22 3.71 -9.63 1.93
N LEU A 23 4.64 -8.95 1.25
CA LEU A 23 4.48 -7.55 0.88
C LEU A 23 4.01 -7.44 -0.57
N HIS A 24 3.01 -6.61 -0.77
CA HIS A 24 2.37 -6.34 -2.05
C HIS A 24 2.56 -4.87 -2.41
N VAL A 25 2.73 -4.60 -3.69
CA VAL A 25 2.68 -3.23 -4.22
C VAL A 25 1.27 -2.98 -4.72
N ASP A 26 0.59 -2.02 -4.11
CA ASP A 26 -0.80 -1.67 -4.43
C ASP A 26 -0.95 -0.17 -4.70
N HIS A 27 -2.03 0.23 -5.36
CA HIS A 27 -2.30 1.63 -5.65
C HIS A 27 -2.86 2.35 -4.42
N ILE A 28 -2.26 3.48 -4.05
CA ILE A 28 -2.76 4.39 -3.00
C ILE A 28 -4.21 4.76 -3.30
N LYS A 29 -4.45 5.23 -4.53
CA LYS A 29 -5.78 5.46 -5.09
C LYS A 29 -6.15 4.26 -5.97
N PRO A 30 -7.28 3.57 -5.73
CA PRO A 30 -7.70 2.46 -6.58
C PRO A 30 -7.80 2.85 -8.05
N VAL A 31 -7.41 1.96 -8.95
CA VAL A 31 -7.53 2.18 -10.42
C VAL A 31 -8.96 2.56 -10.81
N ALA A 32 -9.97 1.95 -10.17
CA ALA A 32 -11.38 2.26 -10.38
C ALA A 32 -11.76 3.72 -10.08
N LYS A 33 -10.98 4.43 -9.27
CA LYS A 33 -11.16 5.86 -8.95
C LYS A 33 -10.20 6.77 -9.74
N GLY A 34 -9.50 6.24 -10.74
CA GLY A 34 -8.49 6.97 -11.51
C GLY A 34 -7.10 6.97 -10.88
N GLY A 35 -6.76 5.92 -10.13
CA GLY A 35 -5.41 5.72 -9.61
C GLY A 35 -4.34 5.61 -10.71
N SER A 36 -3.19 6.24 -10.50
CA SER A 36 -2.06 6.16 -11.44
C SER A 36 -1.11 5.04 -11.07
N SER A 37 -0.53 4.34 -12.05
CA SER A 37 0.55 3.36 -11.81
C SER A 37 1.94 4.00 -11.73
N LYS A 38 2.01 5.34 -11.62
CA LYS A 38 3.24 6.06 -11.34
C LYS A 38 3.73 5.71 -9.93
N LEU A 39 5.05 5.75 -9.75
CA LEU A 39 5.71 5.29 -8.53
C LEU A 39 5.18 6.00 -7.27
N ASP A 40 4.87 7.29 -7.37
CA ASP A 40 4.29 8.12 -6.29
C ASP A 40 2.88 7.71 -5.86
N PHE A 41 2.16 6.95 -6.69
CA PHE A 41 0.79 6.48 -6.44
C PHE A 41 0.73 5.00 -6.08
N LEU A 42 1.89 4.36 -5.94
CA LEU A 42 2.03 2.99 -5.48
C LEU A 42 2.58 2.99 -4.06
N ALA A 43 2.14 2.03 -3.25
CA ALA A 43 2.56 1.83 -1.88
C ALA A 43 2.80 0.35 -1.58
N THR A 44 3.72 0.08 -0.67
CA THR A 44 3.93 -1.26 -0.13
C THR A 44 2.95 -1.52 1.00
N LEU A 45 2.15 -2.57 0.89
CA LEU A 45 1.22 -3.06 1.91
C LEU A 45 1.54 -4.51 2.29
N CYS A 46 1.32 -4.88 3.55
CA CYS A 46 1.27 -6.29 3.90
C CYS A 46 -0.03 -6.93 3.40
N GLU A 47 -0.06 -8.27 3.35
CA GLU A 47 -1.24 -9.04 2.95
C GLU A 47 -2.52 -8.59 3.68
N GLU A 48 -2.47 -8.45 5.01
CA GLU A 48 -3.62 -8.04 5.81
C GLU A 48 -4.13 -6.63 5.46
N CYS A 49 -3.22 -5.65 5.34
CA CYS A 49 -3.61 -4.29 4.97
C CYS A 49 -4.06 -4.20 3.52
N ASN A 50 -3.47 -5.01 2.64
CA ASN A 50 -3.86 -5.09 1.24
C ASN A 50 -5.28 -5.67 1.08
N LEU A 51 -5.58 -6.76 1.79
CA LEU A 51 -6.91 -7.36 1.84
C LEU A 51 -7.93 -6.43 2.51
N GLY A 52 -7.54 -5.80 3.62
CA GLY A 52 -8.40 -4.86 4.37
C GLY A 52 -8.72 -3.59 3.59
N LYS A 53 -7.84 -3.14 2.69
CA LYS A 53 -8.07 -1.99 1.82
C LYS A 53 -9.21 -2.22 0.83
N GLY A 54 -9.26 -3.39 0.19
CA GLY A 54 -10.24 -3.68 -0.86
C GLY A 54 -10.30 -2.56 -1.94
N THR A 55 -11.47 -1.95 -2.11
CA THR A 55 -11.70 -0.81 -3.03
C THR A 55 -11.63 0.57 -2.36
N GLN A 56 -11.24 0.63 -1.09
CA GLN A 56 -11.09 1.87 -0.34
C GLN A 56 -9.76 2.56 -0.68
N ASP A 57 -9.75 3.88 -0.51
CA ASP A 57 -8.59 4.71 -0.80
C ASP A 57 -7.65 4.74 0.42
N ILE A 58 -6.33 4.56 0.23
CA ILE A 58 -5.39 4.58 1.35
C ILE A 58 -5.44 5.93 2.08
N GLU A 59 -5.63 7.04 1.36
CA GLU A 59 -5.76 8.37 1.99
C GLU A 59 -6.96 8.41 2.93
N ASN A 60 -8.07 7.76 2.55
CA ASN A 60 -9.28 7.74 3.37
C ASN A 60 -9.17 6.82 4.59
N ILE A 61 -8.24 5.85 4.59
CA ILE A 61 -7.97 4.98 5.74
C ILE A 61 -6.98 5.67 6.70
N LEU A 62 -6.04 6.49 6.18
CA LEU A 62 -5.06 7.21 6.99
C LEU A 62 -5.57 8.55 7.55
N GLY A 63 -6.46 9.25 6.83
CA GLY A 63 -6.99 10.56 7.21
C GLY A 63 -8.08 10.57 8.30
N GLY A 64 -8.35 9.41 8.91
CA GLY A 64 -9.31 9.26 10.01
C GLY A 64 -8.69 9.21 11.41
N LYS A 65 -7.40 9.55 11.56
CA LYS A 65 -6.73 9.71 12.86
C LYS A 65 -6.43 11.17 13.15
#